data_AF-A0A1J3J080-F1
#
_entry.id   AF-A0A1J3J080-F1
#
_cell.length_a   1.000
_cell.length_b   1.000
_cell.length_c   1.000
_cell.angle_alpha   90.00
_cell.angle_beta   90.00
_cell.angle_gamma   90.00
#
_symmetry.space_group_name_H-M   'P 1'
#
loop_
_entity.id
_entity.type
_entity.pdbx_description
1 polymer ?
#
loop_
_entity_poly.entity_id
_entity_poly.type
_entity_poly.pdbx_seq_one_letter_code
_entity_poly.pdbx_strand_id
1 'polypeptide(L)'
;VAVCGVVGSGKSSFLSCILGEIPKISGQVRICGSAAYVSQSAWIQSGNIEENILFGSPMDKPKYKNVIHACSLKRDLELFS
;
A
#
# COMPACT_ATOMS: atom_id res chain seq x y z
N VAL A 1 -11.59 6.23 8.76
CA VAL A 1 -10.99 7.45 9.34
C VAL A 1 -10.28 8.21 8.23
N ALA A 2 -10.39 9.53 8.17
CA ALA A 2 -9.69 10.35 7.21
C ALA A 2 -8.81 11.38 7.95
N VAL A 3 -7.68 11.76 7.36
CA VAL A 3 -6.77 12.78 7.87
C VAL A 3 -6.66 13.90 6.84
N CYS A 4 -7.10 15.11 7.21
CA CYS A 4 -7.20 16.26 6.31
C CYS A 4 -6.39 17.45 6.85
N GLY A 5 -5.89 18.29 5.94
CA GLY A 5 -5.08 19.46 6.29
C GLY A 5 -4.30 20.00 5.09
N VAL A 6 -3.76 21.22 5.23
CA VAL A 6 -3.01 21.90 4.17
C VAL A 6 -1.74 21.13 3.73
N VAL A 7 -1.18 21.48 2.57
CA VAL A 7 0.12 20.92 2.13
C VAL A 7 1.19 21.25 3.19
N GLY A 8 2.07 20.30 3.49
CA GLY A 8 3.09 20.47 4.52
C GLY A 8 2.62 20.32 5.96
N SER A 9 1.33 20.04 6.22
CA SER A 9 0.80 19.88 7.58
C SER A 9 1.19 18.58 8.29
N GLY A 10 2.13 17.80 7.75
CA GLY A 10 2.62 16.57 8.36
C GLY A 10 1.76 15.31 8.19
N LYS A 11 0.80 15.27 7.26
CA LYS A 11 -0.08 14.09 7.06
C LYS A 11 0.69 12.82 6.71
N SER A 12 1.61 12.89 5.75
CA SER A 12 2.45 11.75 5.38
C SER A 12 3.42 11.39 6.52
N SER A 13 4.01 12.40 7.17
CA SER A 13 4.86 12.21 8.34
C SER A 13 4.12 11.52 9.50
N PHE A 14 2.83 11.81 9.68
CA PHE A 14 2.00 11.12 10.67
C PHE A 14 1.88 9.62 10.39
N LEU A 15 1.67 9.22 9.12
CA LEU A 15 1.68 7.80 8.74
C LEU A 15 3.07 7.17 8.93
N SER A 16 4.15 7.85 8.54
CA SER A 16 5.53 7.38 8.78
C SER A 16 5.85 7.23 10.27
N CYS A 17 5.34 8.11 11.15
CA CYS A 17 5.45 7.95 12.59
C CYS A 17 4.71 6.69 13.10
N ILE A 18 3.54 6.38 12.55
CA ILE A 18 2.80 5.14 12.90
C ILE A 18 3.61 3.91 12.47
N LEU A 19 4.21 3.94 11.29
CA LEU A 19 5.04 2.85 10.77
C LEU A 19 6.42 2.72 11.46
N GLY A 20 6.81 3.72 12.26
CA GLY A 20 8.11 3.75 12.95
C GLY A 20 9.28 4.27 12.09
N GLU A 21 9.02 4.82 10.89
CA GLU A 21 10.04 5.41 10.02
C GLU A 21 10.57 6.75 10.55
N ILE A 22 9.75 7.47 11.33
CA ILE A 22 10.14 8.72 11.98
C ILE A 22 10.23 8.46 13.50
N PRO A 23 11.38 8.79 14.15
CA PRO A 23 11.55 8.57 15.57
C PRO A 23 10.59 9.44 16.41
N LYS A 24 9.91 8.79 17.35
CA LYS A 24 8.99 9.44 18.27
C LYS A 24 9.75 10.12 19.42
N ILE A 25 9.55 11.42 19.60
CA ILE A 25 10.14 12.18 20.71
C ILE A 25 9.36 11.97 22.02
N SER A 26 8.03 12.04 21.99
CA SER A 26 7.15 11.93 23.16
C SER A 26 5.80 11.27 22.83
N GLY A 27 4.98 10.94 23.83
CA GLY A 27 3.68 10.27 23.65
C GLY A 27 3.75 8.75 23.44
N GLN A 28 2.62 8.12 23.11
CA GLN A 28 2.48 6.68 22.87
C GLN A 28 1.86 6.41 21.50
N VAL A 29 2.39 5.41 20.78
CA VAL A 29 1.82 4.85 19.55
C VAL A 29 1.66 3.35 19.78
N ARG A 30 0.48 2.81 19.52
CA ARG A 30 0.19 1.37 19.63
C ARG A 30 -0.47 0.89 18.34
N ILE A 31 0.06 -0.18 17.76
CA ILE A 31 -0.53 -0.88 16.62
C ILE A 31 -0.92 -2.28 17.10
N CYS A 32 -2.11 -2.73 16.73
CA CYS A 32 -2.58 -4.07 17.03
C CYS A 32 -2.74 -4.85 15.71
N GLY A 33 -2.01 -5.96 15.55
CA GLY A 33 -2.02 -6.75 14.32
C GLY A 33 -0.98 -6.29 13.29
N SER A 34 -1.18 -6.67 12.03
CA SER A 34 -0.32 -6.27 10.91
C SER A 34 -0.77 -4.95 10.29
N ALA A 35 0.16 -4.26 9.61
CA ALA A 35 -0.10 -3.03 8.88
C ALA A 35 0.27 -3.21 7.40
N ALA A 36 -0.47 -2.52 6.52
CA ALA A 36 -0.14 -2.37 5.11
C ALA A 36 -0.02 -0.88 4.79
N TYR A 37 0.95 -0.50 3.96
CA TYR A 37 1.24 0.88 3.61
C TYR A 37 1.29 1.06 2.10
N VAL A 38 0.74 2.18 1.63
CA VAL A 38 0.79 2.62 0.23
C VAL A 38 1.32 4.05 0.23
N SER A 39 2.49 4.24 -0.37
CA SER A 39 3.16 5.54 -0.45
C SER A 39 2.48 6.48 -1.46
N GLN A 40 2.72 7.79 -1.30
CA GLN A 40 2.23 8.80 -2.23
C GLN A 40 2.74 8.58 -3.66
N SER A 41 4.02 8.22 -3.79
CA SER A 41 4.63 7.81 -5.05
C SER A 41 4.70 6.29 -5.07
N ALA A 42 4.14 5.65 -6.11
CA ALA A 42 4.20 4.21 -6.26
C ALA A 42 5.65 3.73 -6.38
N TRP A 43 5.97 2.63 -5.71
CA TRP A 43 7.23 1.91 -5.87
C TRP A 43 6.93 0.55 -6.49
N ILE A 44 7.50 0.29 -7.66
CA ILE A 44 7.25 -0.90 -8.46
C ILE A 44 8.60 -1.59 -8.71
N GLN A 45 8.67 -2.89 -8.46
CA GLN A 45 9.87 -3.69 -8.69
C GLN A 45 10.01 -4.05 -10.17
N SER A 46 11.26 -4.15 -10.64
CA SER A 46 11.56 -4.78 -11.92
C SER A 46 11.06 -6.23 -11.90
N GLY A 47 10.25 -6.61 -12.88
CA GLY A 47 9.61 -7.92 -12.94
C GLY A 47 8.29 -7.85 -13.69
N ASN A 48 7.46 -8.87 -13.56
CA ASN A 48 6.12 -8.85 -14.13
C ASN A 48 5.07 -8.26 -13.15
N ILE A 49 3.89 -7.95 -13.68
CA ILE A 49 2.80 -7.34 -12.90
C ILE A 49 2.29 -8.31 -11.81
N GLU A 50 2.21 -9.60 -12.12
CA GLU A 50 1.71 -10.62 -11.19
C GLU A 50 2.62 -10.75 -9.96
N GLU A 51 3.95 -10.78 -10.17
CA GLU A 51 4.96 -10.81 -9.10
C GLU A 51 4.88 -9.57 -8.22
N ASN A 52 4.71 -8.39 -8.80
CA ASN A 52 4.53 -7.14 -8.06
C ASN A 52 3.26 -7.14 -7.20
N ILE A 53 2.16 -7.72 -7.69
CA ILE A 53 0.89 -7.82 -6.95
C ILE A 53 0.98 -8.87 -5.83
N LEU A 54 1.59 -10.03 -6.10
CA LEU A 54 1.76 -11.09 -5.10
C LEU A 54 2.78 -10.72 -4.02
N PHE A 55 3.80 -9.95 -4.39
CA PHE A 55 4.84 -9.45 -3.50
C PHE A 55 5.46 -10.55 -2.62
N GLY A 56 5.82 -11.67 -3.24
CA GLY A 56 6.40 -12.84 -2.57
C GLY A 56 5.39 -13.80 -1.92
N SER A 57 4.09 -13.49 -1.93
CA SER A 57 3.04 -14.41 -1.48
C SER A 57 2.80 -15.52 -2.51
N PRO A 58 2.41 -16.75 -2.08
CA PRO A 58 2.01 -17.79 -3.01
C PRO A 58 0.75 -17.40 -3.78
N MET A 59 0.64 -17.86 -5.03
CA MET A 59 -0.51 -17.59 -5.88
C MET A 59 -1.78 -18.27 -5.34
N ASP A 60 -2.77 -17.44 -4.97
CA ASP A 60 -4.16 -17.83 -4.72
C ASP A 60 -5.01 -17.29 -5.87
N LYS A 61 -5.33 -18.15 -6.85
CA LYS A 61 -6.02 -17.74 -8.09
C LYS A 61 -7.40 -17.10 -7.82
N PRO A 62 -8.28 -17.66 -6.96
CA PRO A 62 -9.51 -17.00 -6.56
C PRO A 62 -9.30 -15.59 -6.00
N LYS A 63 -8.39 -15.44 -5.03
CA LYS A 63 -8.09 -14.14 -4.42
C LYS A 63 -7.51 -13.16 -5.42
N TYR A 64 -6.55 -13.59 -6.23
CA TYR A 64 -5.91 -12.77 -7.24
C TYR A 64 -6.93 -12.21 -8.24
N LYS A 65 -7.80 -13.07 -8.80
CA LYS A 65 -8.88 -12.64 -9.70
C LYS A 65 -9.83 -11.63 -9.05
N ASN A 66 -10.19 -11.85 -7.78
CA ASN A 66 -11.04 -10.92 -7.04
C ASN A 66 -10.36 -9.56 -6.82
N VAL A 67 -9.06 -9.54 -6.53
CA VAL A 67 -8.27 -8.30 -6.38
C VAL A 67 -8.20 -7.55 -7.71
N ILE A 68 -7.87 -8.23 -8.82
CA ILE A 68 -7.85 -7.63 -10.16
C ILE A 68 -9.20 -7.00 -10.51
N HIS A 69 -10.31 -7.69 -10.19
CA HIS A 69 -11.64 -7.17 -10.42
C HIS A 69 -11.97 -5.96 -9.53
N ALA A 70 -11.72 -6.06 -8.21
CA ALA A 70 -12.01 -5.00 -7.25
C ALA A 70 -11.20 -3.71 -7.51
N CYS A 71 -9.95 -3.86 -7.96
CA CYS A 71 -9.09 -2.76 -8.38
C CYS A 71 -9.37 -2.27 -9.81
N SER A 72 -10.37 -2.83 -10.51
CA SER A 72 -10.76 -2.50 -11.88
C SER A 72 -9.64 -2.68 -12.93
N LEU A 73 -8.62 -3.49 -12.64
CA LEU A 73 -7.44 -3.66 -13.47
C LEU A 73 -7.66 -4.54 -14.71
N LYS A 74 -8.80 -5.23 -14.81
CA LYS A 74 -9.03 -6.23 -15.87
C LYS A 74 -8.82 -5.65 -17.27
N ARG A 75 -9.42 -4.49 -17.57
CA ARG A 75 -9.32 -3.86 -18.88
C ARG A 75 -7.90 -3.40 -19.19
N ASP A 76 -7.21 -2.84 -18.20
CA ASP A 76 -5.84 -2.37 -18.36
C ASP A 76 -4.89 -3.53 -18.67
N LEU A 77 -5.07 -4.68 -18.01
CA LEU A 77 -4.27 -5.88 -18.26
C LEU A 77 -4.54 -6.52 -19.63
N GLU A 78 -5.78 -6.46 -20.13
CA GLU A 78 -6.14 -6.94 -21.47
C GLU A 78 -5.41 -6.17 -22.58
N LEU A 79 -5.01 -4.91 -22.35
CA LEU A 79 -4.22 -4.13 -23.32
C LEU A 79 -2.78 -4.64 -23.50
N PHE A 80 -2.28 -5.42 -22.54
CA PHE A 80 -0.92 -5.99 -22.56
C PHE A 80 -0.87 -7.45 -23.02
N SER A 81 -2.01 -8.03 -23.41
CA SER A 81 -2.14 -9.41 -23.91
C SER A 81 -2.14 -9.45 -25.44
#